data_AF-A0A7J5W3J1-F1
#
_entry.id   AF-A0A7J5W3J1-F1
#
_cell.length_a   1.000
_cell.length_b   1.000
_cell.length_c   1.000
_cell.angle_alpha   90.00
_cell.angle_beta   90.00
_cell.angle_gamma   90.00
#
_symmetry.space_group_name_H-M   'P 1'
#
loop_
_entity.id
_entity.type
_entity.pdbx_description
1 polymer ?
#
loop_
_entity_poly.entity_id
_entity_poly.type
_entity_poly.pdbx_seq_one_letter_code
_entity_poly.pdbx_strand_id
1 'polypeptide(L)'
;MIIGNPIIIQCPVCNTNYTKTSILSGNTFGGHFWSDGSFFAPMLPDQVVFTRCTKCNSIFNINNAPNHEALNYEDADGLPSVEHLTKEDLLKAIAENVFINKNEELYLRKRLWQKMNNHPWKDEMPSTFAISPEYRQNAEALINLLNKSSEDEMLIIAELHRNLGNFNECIVLINKLFETRTEERILQIENACKKKINGTLQYK
;
A
#
# COMPACT_ATOMS: atom_id res chain seq x y z
N MET A 1 -2.77 -20.34 -7.79
CA MET A 1 -1.77 -19.91 -6.80
C MET A 1 -1.03 -21.14 -6.33
N ILE A 2 0.30 -21.08 -6.26
CA ILE A 2 1.15 -22.14 -5.71
C ILE A 2 1.73 -21.60 -4.41
N ILE A 3 1.43 -22.28 -3.32
CA ILE A 3 1.91 -21.98 -1.97
C ILE A 3 3.14 -22.85 -1.70
N GLY A 4 4.21 -22.23 -1.19
CA GLY A 4 5.40 -22.92 -0.71
C GLY A 4 5.30 -23.26 0.78
N ASN A 5 6.38 -23.75 1.38
CA ASN A 5 6.40 -23.96 2.82
C ASN A 5 6.24 -22.60 3.54
N PRO A 6 5.55 -22.57 4.69
CA PRO A 6 5.41 -21.35 5.47
C PRO A 6 6.77 -20.85 5.95
N ILE A 7 6.89 -19.54 6.11
CA ILE A 7 8.07 -18.88 6.67
C ILE A 7 7.76 -18.59 8.14
N ILE A 8 8.62 -19.07 9.03
CA ILE A 8 8.58 -18.74 10.45
C ILE A 8 9.38 -17.47 10.67
N ILE A 9 8.73 -16.45 11.23
CA ILE A 9 9.28 -15.12 11.46
C ILE A 9 9.34 -14.88 12.96
N GLN A 10 10.52 -14.53 13.47
CA GLN A 10 10.72 -14.27 14.89
C GLN A 10 10.70 -12.76 15.15
N CYS A 11 9.89 -12.33 16.12
CA CYS A 11 9.90 -10.96 16.60
C CYS A 11 11.29 -10.62 17.17
N PRO A 12 11.96 -9.56 16.68
CA PRO A 12 13.34 -9.23 17.07
C PRO A 12 13.48 -8.70 18.51
N VAL A 13 12.36 -8.40 19.17
CA VAL A 13 12.35 -7.83 20.54
C VAL A 13 12.07 -8.90 21.59
N CYS A 14 11.09 -9.77 21.37
CA CYS A 14 10.61 -10.73 22.38
C CYS A 14 10.67 -12.20 21.94
N ASN A 15 11.26 -12.47 20.76
CA ASN A 15 11.48 -13.80 20.19
C ASN A 15 10.21 -14.64 19.96
N THR A 16 9.03 -14.01 19.94
CA THR A 16 7.79 -14.71 19.59
C THR A 16 7.78 -15.04 18.11
N ASN A 17 7.44 -16.29 17.78
CA ASN A 17 7.38 -16.77 16.40
C ASN A 17 5.99 -16.54 15.80
N TYR A 18 5.98 -16.21 14.52
CA TYR A 18 4.81 -16.02 13.68
C TYR A 18 4.97 -16.83 12.39
N THR A 19 3.87 -17.12 11.72
CA THR A 19 3.87 -17.75 10.41
C THR A 19 3.51 -16.76 9.30
N LYS A 20 4.13 -16.90 8.13
CA LYS A 20 3.80 -16.18 6.90
C LYS A 20 3.67 -17.17 5.76
N THR A 21 2.57 -17.09 5.01
CA THR A 21 2.41 -17.87 3.78
C THR A 21 3.46 -17.47 2.74
N SER A 22 4.19 -18.45 2.21
CA SER A 22 5.07 -18.26 1.05
C SER A 22 4.29 -18.48 -0.25
N ILE A 23 4.37 -17.54 -1.19
CA ILE A 23 3.75 -17.67 -2.51
C ILE A 23 4.87 -17.87 -3.53
N LEU A 24 4.91 -19.05 -4.12
CA LEU A 24 5.87 -19.40 -5.17
C LEU A 24 5.39 -18.93 -6.54
N SER A 25 4.07 -18.92 -6.76
CA SER A 25 3.48 -18.45 -8.01
C SER A 25 2.05 -17.98 -7.80
N GLY A 26 1.71 -16.88 -8.46
CA GLY A 26 0.39 -16.28 -8.46
C GLY A 26 0.12 -15.55 -9.77
N ASN A 27 -1.14 -15.20 -10.00
CA ASN A 27 -1.53 -14.33 -11.11
C ASN A 27 -2.60 -13.34 -10.63
N THR A 28 -2.86 -12.33 -11.46
CA THR A 28 -3.81 -11.26 -11.16
C THR A 28 -5.17 -11.45 -11.86
N PHE A 29 -5.47 -12.66 -12.36
CA PHE A 29 -6.77 -12.92 -12.99
C PHE A 29 -7.91 -12.74 -11.98
N GLY A 30 -8.95 -11.99 -12.39
CA GLY A 30 -10.04 -11.58 -11.49
C GLY A 30 -9.63 -10.50 -10.48
N GLY A 31 -8.51 -9.82 -10.72
CA GLY A 31 -8.02 -8.75 -9.87
C GLY A 31 -8.83 -7.46 -10.03
N HIS A 32 -8.88 -6.69 -8.95
CA HIS A 32 -9.40 -5.34 -8.90
C HIS A 32 -8.28 -4.40 -8.49
N PHE A 33 -8.13 -3.30 -9.21
CA PHE A 33 -7.02 -2.35 -9.01
C PHE A 33 -7.56 -0.97 -8.75
N TRP A 34 -6.86 -0.19 -7.94
CA TRP A 34 -7.26 1.17 -7.59
C TRP A 34 -6.20 2.21 -7.91
N SER A 35 -6.65 3.46 -8.02
CA SER A 35 -5.84 4.63 -8.36
C SER A 35 -4.69 4.89 -7.41
N ASP A 36 -4.82 4.47 -6.16
CA ASP A 36 -3.75 4.54 -5.15
C ASP A 36 -2.73 3.38 -5.21
N GLY A 37 -2.85 2.54 -6.23
CA GLY A 37 -2.01 1.36 -6.44
C GLY A 37 -2.25 0.24 -5.43
N SER A 38 -3.33 0.31 -4.65
CA SER A 38 -3.85 -0.86 -3.94
C SER A 38 -4.52 -1.81 -4.95
N PHE A 39 -4.63 -3.08 -4.56
CA PHE A 39 -5.27 -4.08 -5.40
C PHE A 39 -5.79 -5.24 -4.55
N PHE A 40 -6.74 -5.98 -5.13
CA PHE A 40 -7.19 -7.27 -4.65
C PHE A 40 -7.01 -8.26 -5.79
N ALA A 41 -6.33 -9.37 -5.54
CA ALA A 41 -6.20 -10.46 -6.50
C ALA A 41 -6.37 -11.81 -5.79
N PRO A 42 -7.35 -12.66 -6.19
CA PRO A 42 -7.61 -13.93 -5.52
C PRO A 42 -6.40 -14.89 -5.52
N MET A 43 -5.60 -14.84 -6.58
CA MET A 43 -4.47 -15.74 -6.81
C MET A 43 -3.10 -15.11 -6.50
N LEU A 44 -3.08 -13.86 -6.02
CA LEU A 44 -1.87 -13.14 -5.62
C LEU A 44 -2.23 -12.15 -4.49
N PRO A 45 -2.54 -12.64 -3.28
CA PRO A 45 -2.91 -11.77 -2.17
C PRO A 45 -1.75 -10.88 -1.73
N ASP A 46 -2.11 -9.70 -1.21
CA ASP A 46 -1.17 -8.71 -0.72
C ASP A 46 -0.33 -9.24 0.45
N GLN A 47 0.99 -9.03 0.37
CA GLN A 47 1.95 -9.59 1.30
C GLN A 47 2.28 -8.61 2.42
N VAL A 48 2.29 -9.13 3.65
CA VAL A 48 2.73 -8.37 4.84
C VAL A 48 4.23 -8.07 4.72
N VAL A 49 4.61 -6.83 5.07
CA VAL A 49 6.01 -6.37 5.17
C VAL A 49 6.30 -5.86 6.57
N PHE A 50 5.39 -5.08 7.16
CA PHE A 50 5.44 -4.70 8.57
C PHE A 50 4.31 -5.36 9.33
N THR A 51 4.59 -5.78 10.55
CA THR A 51 3.59 -6.36 11.44
C THR A 51 3.79 -5.87 12.88
N ARG A 52 2.73 -5.94 13.68
CA ARG A 52 2.76 -5.65 15.12
C ARG A 52 2.82 -6.97 15.88
N CYS A 53 3.81 -7.11 16.76
CA CYS A 53 3.90 -8.26 17.65
C CYS A 53 2.73 -8.25 18.65
N THR A 54 1.95 -9.33 18.69
CA THR A 54 0.82 -9.50 19.62
C THR A 54 1.25 -9.64 21.08
N LYS A 55 2.52 -10.02 21.34
CA LYS A 55 3.06 -10.21 22.69
C LYS A 55 3.68 -8.94 23.29
N CYS A 56 4.50 -8.22 22.52
CA CYS A 56 5.24 -7.04 23.03
C CYS A 56 4.87 -5.71 22.37
N ASN A 57 3.95 -5.72 21.40
CA ASN A 57 3.48 -4.53 20.66
C ASN A 57 4.55 -3.78 19.84
N SER A 58 5.75 -4.34 19.69
CA SER A 58 6.74 -3.79 18.76
C SER A 58 6.25 -3.93 17.32
N ILE A 59 6.35 -2.86 16.54
CA ILE A 59 6.16 -2.90 15.09
C ILE A 59 7.53 -3.13 14.45
N PHE A 60 7.62 -4.04 13.49
CA PHE A 60 8.89 -4.36 12.84
C PHE A 60 8.70 -4.78 11.38
N ASN A 61 9.73 -4.55 10.56
CA ASN A 61 9.81 -5.07 9.20
C ASN A 61 10.18 -6.54 9.24
N ILE A 62 9.31 -7.40 8.73
CA ILE A 62 9.48 -8.84 8.78
C ILE A 62 10.58 -9.34 7.84
N ASN A 63 10.92 -8.57 6.80
CA ASN A 63 12.01 -8.90 5.87
C ASN A 63 13.39 -8.72 6.52
N ASN A 64 13.48 -7.88 7.57
CA ASN A 64 14.72 -7.64 8.33
C ASN A 64 14.78 -8.49 9.61
N ALA A 65 13.67 -9.13 9.99
CA ALA A 65 13.59 -9.96 11.19
C ALA A 65 14.18 -11.35 10.95
N PRO A 66 14.72 -12.03 11.98
CA PRO A 66 15.14 -13.42 11.86
C PRO A 66 14.00 -14.28 11.35
N ASN A 67 14.24 -15.02 10.26
CA ASN A 67 13.24 -15.88 9.65
C ASN A 67 13.89 -17.11 9.02
N HIS A 68 13.10 -18.17 8.86
CA HIS A 68 13.47 -19.38 8.14
C HIS A 68 12.23 -20.05 7.54
N GLU A 69 12.42 -20.81 6.46
CA GLU A 69 11.38 -21.67 5.91
C GLU A 69 11.15 -22.86 6.85
N ALA A 70 9.89 -23.22 7.10
CA ALA A 70 9.54 -24.39 7.89
C ALA A 70 9.94 -25.68 7.14
N LEU A 71 10.37 -26.71 7.87
CA LEU A 71 10.73 -27.99 7.27
C LEU A 71 9.49 -28.74 6.78
N ASN A 72 8.39 -28.61 7.54
CA ASN A 72 7.08 -29.15 7.24
C ASN A 72 5.98 -28.20 7.74
N TYR A 73 4.72 -28.55 7.50
CA TYR A 73 3.59 -27.74 7.94
C TYR A 73 3.37 -27.82 9.45
N GLU A 74 3.72 -28.95 10.10
CA GLU A 74 3.57 -29.13 11.54
C GLU A 74 4.43 -28.15 12.35
N ASP A 75 5.61 -27.78 11.85
CA ASP A 75 6.52 -26.82 12.51
C ASP A 75 5.93 -25.40 12.61
N ALA A 76 5.04 -25.05 11.69
CA ALA A 76 4.36 -23.75 11.67
C ALA A 76 2.93 -23.81 12.23
N ASP A 77 2.45 -25.00 12.58
CA ASP A 77 1.08 -25.19 13.07
C ASP A 77 0.90 -24.53 14.44
N GLY A 78 -0.28 -23.92 14.64
CA GLY A 78 -0.61 -23.18 15.86
C GLY A 78 0.14 -21.85 16.08
N LEU A 79 1.11 -21.48 15.24
CA LEU A 79 1.73 -20.15 15.31
C LEU A 79 0.76 -19.06 14.82
N PRO A 80 0.74 -17.88 15.46
CA PRO A 80 -0.04 -16.76 14.95
C PRO A 80 0.51 -16.30 13.59
N SER A 81 -0.37 -15.97 12.65
CA SER A 81 0.05 -15.39 11.37
C SER A 81 0.54 -13.96 11.55
N VAL A 82 1.47 -13.53 10.70
CA VAL A 82 1.75 -12.10 10.56
C VAL A 82 0.53 -11.40 9.96
N GLU A 83 0.19 -10.24 10.52
CA GLU A 83 -0.96 -9.45 10.09
C GLU A 83 -0.51 -8.11 9.51
N HIS A 84 -1.32 -7.59 8.57
CA HIS A 84 -1.18 -6.23 8.07
C HIS A 84 -1.44 -5.22 9.19
N LEU A 85 -0.64 -4.16 9.24
CA LEU A 85 -0.83 -3.07 10.19
C LEU A 85 -2.21 -2.41 10.04
N THR A 86 -2.81 -2.05 11.17
CA THR A 86 -3.99 -1.17 11.21
C THR A 86 -3.62 0.27 10.85
N LYS A 87 -4.61 1.14 10.66
CA LYS A 87 -4.37 2.58 10.44
C LYS A 87 -3.62 3.20 11.63
N GLU A 88 -4.02 2.82 12.84
CA GLU A 88 -3.44 3.29 14.09
C GLU A 88 -1.99 2.80 14.24
N ASP A 89 -1.72 1.54 13.89
CA ASP A 89 -0.36 1.00 13.87
C ASP A 89 0.53 1.72 12.84
N LEU A 90 0.01 2.03 11.65
CA LEU A 90 0.76 2.77 10.62
C LEU A 90 1.09 4.20 11.08
N LEU A 91 0.13 4.89 11.68
CA LEU A 91 0.36 6.22 12.27
C LEU A 91 1.44 6.16 13.35
N LYS A 92 1.37 5.17 14.24
CA LYS A 92 2.39 4.94 15.28
C LYS A 92 3.77 4.65 14.67
N ALA A 93 3.85 3.75 13.70
CA ALA A 93 5.10 3.37 13.05
C ALA A 93 5.81 4.55 12.36
N ILE A 94 5.03 5.44 11.73
CA ILE A 94 5.54 6.66 11.12
C ILE A 94 5.99 7.67 12.19
N ALA A 95 5.19 7.87 13.25
CA ALA A 95 5.53 8.80 14.32
C ALA A 95 6.79 8.39 15.10
N GLU A 96 6.99 7.09 15.30
CA GLU A 96 8.15 6.51 16.00
C GLU A 96 9.36 6.30 15.09
N ASN A 97 9.26 6.61 13.79
CA ASN A 97 10.30 6.38 12.77
C ASN A 97 10.85 4.95 12.79
N VAL A 98 9.96 3.94 12.80
CA VAL A 98 10.34 2.51 12.84
C VAL A 98 11.10 2.07 11.58
N PHE A 99 10.99 2.83 10.49
CA PHE A 99 11.69 2.58 9.23
C PHE A 99 13.19 2.92 9.33
N ILE A 100 14.03 2.12 8.67
CA ILE A 100 15.49 2.34 8.69
C ILE A 100 16.02 3.10 7.46
N ASN A 101 15.20 3.26 6.43
CA ASN A 101 15.58 3.91 5.18
C ASN A 101 14.37 4.54 4.46
N LYS A 102 14.67 5.32 3.41
CA LYS A 102 13.67 6.00 2.58
C LYS A 102 12.62 5.06 1.98
N ASN A 103 13.00 3.85 1.57
CA ASN A 103 12.07 2.93 0.92
C ASN A 103 11.05 2.36 1.92
N GLU A 104 11.47 2.11 3.15
CA GLU A 104 10.57 1.69 4.22
C GLU A 104 9.62 2.82 4.64
N GLU A 105 10.11 4.05 4.73
CA GLU A 105 9.25 5.22 4.97
C GLU A 105 8.20 5.37 3.85
N LEU A 106 8.65 5.28 2.60
CA LEU A 106 7.79 5.33 1.42
C LEU A 106 6.71 4.24 1.48
N TYR A 107 7.09 3.02 1.84
CA TYR A 107 6.16 1.91 2.03
C TYR A 107 5.10 2.22 3.08
N LEU A 108 5.51 2.62 4.30
CA LEU A 108 4.57 2.89 5.40
C LEU A 108 3.62 4.04 5.07
N ARG A 109 4.11 5.13 4.48
CA ARG A 109 3.29 6.27 4.08
C ARG A 109 2.32 5.92 2.96
N LYS A 110 2.75 5.10 1.99
CA LYS A 110 1.85 4.58 0.93
C LYS A 110 0.77 3.67 1.51
N ARG A 111 1.13 2.78 2.45
CA ARG A 111 0.14 1.94 3.15
C ARG A 111 -0.87 2.75 3.95
N LEU A 112 -0.41 3.78 4.66
CA LEU A 112 -1.30 4.68 5.38
C LEU A 112 -2.26 5.39 4.42
N TRP A 113 -1.74 5.94 3.32
CA TRP A 113 -2.56 6.57 2.28
C TRP A 113 -3.64 5.61 1.75
N GLN A 114 -3.26 4.39 1.37
CA GLN A 114 -4.19 3.36 0.92
C GLN A 114 -5.24 3.05 2.00
N LYS A 115 -4.85 2.86 3.26
CA LYS A 115 -5.78 2.57 4.37
C LYS A 115 -6.72 3.72 4.71
N MET A 116 -6.38 4.96 4.38
CA MET A 116 -7.24 6.12 4.58
C MET A 116 -8.22 6.35 3.44
N ASN A 117 -7.96 5.74 2.28
CA ASN A 117 -8.84 5.81 1.13
C ASN A 117 -9.99 4.80 1.25
N ASN A 118 -11.13 5.17 0.70
CA ASN A 118 -12.22 4.24 0.42
C ASN A 118 -12.00 3.59 -0.94
N HIS A 119 -12.09 2.27 -1.00
CA HIS A 119 -11.93 1.49 -2.23
C HIS A 119 -13.29 1.09 -2.80
N PRO A 120 -13.82 1.82 -3.80
CA PRO A 120 -15.10 1.45 -4.39
C PRO A 120 -15.03 0.02 -4.96
N TRP A 121 -16.09 -0.76 -4.73
CA TRP A 121 -16.19 -2.15 -5.15
C TRP A 121 -17.24 -2.36 -6.24
N LYS A 122 -16.85 -2.99 -7.35
CA LYS A 122 -17.72 -3.32 -8.50
C LYS A 122 -18.36 -2.07 -9.10
N ASP A 123 -19.67 -1.90 -8.93
CA ASP A 123 -20.45 -0.82 -9.55
C ASP A 123 -20.53 0.43 -8.65
N GLU A 124 -19.80 0.43 -7.52
CA GLU A 124 -19.71 1.59 -6.65
C GLU A 124 -18.98 2.73 -7.34
N MET A 125 -19.62 3.90 -7.35
CA MET A 125 -19.02 5.10 -7.89
C MET A 125 -18.02 5.70 -6.89
N PRO A 126 -16.89 6.26 -7.38
CA PRO A 126 -15.96 6.98 -6.51
C PRO A 126 -16.66 8.19 -5.89
N SER A 127 -16.58 8.28 -4.57
CA SER A 127 -17.15 9.38 -3.79
C SER A 127 -16.11 10.46 -3.48
N THR A 128 -16.57 11.66 -3.12
CA THR A 128 -15.68 12.68 -2.55
C THR A 128 -15.57 12.48 -1.04
N PHE A 129 -14.45 12.90 -0.46
CA PHE A 129 -14.25 12.86 0.99
C PHE A 129 -13.59 14.15 1.50
N ALA A 130 -13.84 14.46 2.77
CA ALA A 130 -13.21 15.58 3.45
C ALA A 130 -11.76 15.23 3.80
N ILE A 131 -10.82 16.11 3.44
CA ILE A 131 -9.39 15.89 3.66
C ILE A 131 -9.08 16.24 5.12
N SER A 132 -8.77 15.22 5.92
CA SER A 132 -8.34 15.44 7.31
C SER A 132 -6.91 16.01 7.36
N PRO A 133 -6.52 16.69 8.46
CA PRO A 133 -5.15 17.15 8.65
C PRO A 133 -4.11 16.03 8.55
N GLU A 134 -4.43 14.85 9.09
CA GLU A 134 -3.55 13.66 9.05
C GLU A 134 -3.40 13.14 7.62
N TYR A 135 -4.48 13.12 6.84
CA TYR A 135 -4.45 12.74 5.43
C TYR A 135 -3.53 13.68 4.65
N ARG A 136 -3.73 14.99 4.85
CA ARG A 136 -2.92 16.04 4.20
C ARG A 136 -1.45 15.89 4.52
N GLN A 137 -1.12 15.77 5.82
CA GLN A 137 0.26 15.63 6.27
C GLN A 137 0.93 14.39 5.67
N ASN A 138 0.26 13.25 5.66
CA ASN A 138 0.82 12.03 5.09
C ASN A 138 1.02 12.14 3.57
N ALA A 139 0.03 12.67 2.85
CA ALA A 139 0.09 12.82 1.41
C ALA A 139 1.18 13.81 0.97
N GLU A 140 1.32 14.96 1.64
CA GLU A 140 2.37 15.94 1.37
C GLU A 140 3.77 15.37 1.67
N ALA A 141 3.93 14.63 2.76
CA ALA A 141 5.17 13.92 3.05
C ALA A 141 5.50 12.86 1.98
N LEU A 142 4.49 12.11 1.53
CA LEU A 142 4.65 11.11 0.47
C LEU A 142 5.05 11.75 -0.88
N ILE A 143 4.43 12.88 -1.26
CA ILE A 143 4.82 13.66 -2.44
C ILE A 143 6.30 14.08 -2.38
N ASN A 144 6.79 14.48 -1.21
CA ASN A 144 8.18 14.91 -1.02
C ASN A 144 9.19 13.75 -1.10
N LEU A 145 8.77 12.52 -0.79
CA LEU A 145 9.62 11.34 -0.92
C LEU A 145 9.73 10.84 -2.36
N LEU A 146 8.70 11.04 -3.18
CA LEU A 146 8.63 10.54 -4.55
C LEU A 146 9.49 11.37 -5.53
N ASN A 147 10.08 10.69 -6.50
CA ASN A 147 10.93 11.23 -7.54
C ASN A 147 10.10 11.61 -8.79
N LYS A 148 9.97 12.91 -9.05
CA LYS A 148 9.26 13.45 -10.21
C LYS A 148 9.89 13.12 -11.56
N SER A 149 11.10 12.55 -11.60
CA SER A 149 11.74 12.11 -12.84
C SER A 149 11.30 10.69 -13.27
N SER A 150 10.66 9.92 -12.38
CA SER A 150 10.08 8.61 -12.71
C SER A 150 8.62 8.82 -13.13
N GLU A 151 8.23 8.30 -14.31
CA GLU A 151 6.86 8.42 -14.82
C GLU A 151 5.83 7.72 -13.92
N ASP A 152 6.20 6.59 -13.33
CA ASP A 152 5.33 5.84 -12.43
C ASP A 152 5.15 6.56 -11.08
N GLU A 153 6.22 7.16 -10.56
CA GLU A 153 6.11 7.98 -9.35
C GLU A 153 5.39 9.30 -9.63
N MET A 154 5.56 9.89 -10.82
CA MET A 154 4.81 11.07 -11.25
C MET A 154 3.31 10.80 -11.30
N LEU A 155 2.88 9.62 -11.74
CA LEU A 155 1.48 9.21 -11.72
C LEU A 155 0.94 9.10 -10.29
N ILE A 156 1.73 8.58 -9.36
CA ILE A 156 1.37 8.55 -7.92
C ILE A 156 1.26 9.97 -7.36
N ILE A 157 2.20 10.86 -7.70
CA ILE A 157 2.16 12.27 -7.26
C ILE A 157 0.91 12.96 -7.81
N ALA A 158 0.57 12.77 -9.08
CA ALA A 158 -0.63 13.33 -9.69
C ALA A 158 -1.90 12.87 -8.95
N GLU A 159 -1.96 11.58 -8.63
CA GLU A 159 -3.07 11.02 -7.87
C GLU A 159 -3.16 11.58 -6.44
N LEU A 160 -2.04 11.77 -5.74
CA LEU A 160 -2.01 12.42 -4.43
C LEU A 160 -2.51 13.86 -4.49
N HIS A 161 -2.09 14.63 -5.51
CA HIS A 161 -2.64 15.97 -5.74
C HIS A 161 -4.15 15.94 -5.97
N ARG A 162 -4.66 14.97 -6.73
CA ARG A 162 -6.11 14.79 -6.94
C ARG A 162 -6.83 14.49 -5.62
N ASN A 163 -6.32 13.56 -4.81
CA ASN A 163 -6.96 13.24 -3.52
C ASN A 163 -6.94 14.43 -2.54
N LEU A 164 -5.91 15.29 -2.62
CA LEU A 164 -5.79 16.54 -1.88
C LEU A 164 -6.68 17.68 -2.43
N GLY A 165 -7.42 17.45 -3.51
CA GLY A 165 -8.26 18.48 -4.16
C GLY A 165 -7.46 19.49 -4.99
N ASN A 166 -6.14 19.28 -5.15
CA ASN A 166 -5.25 20.08 -5.98
C ASN A 166 -5.37 19.63 -7.44
N PHE A 167 -6.58 19.78 -8.01
CA PHE A 167 -6.91 19.23 -9.33
C PHE A 167 -6.10 19.86 -10.47
N ASN A 168 -5.73 21.15 -10.36
CA ASN A 168 -4.94 21.83 -11.37
C ASN A 168 -3.54 21.23 -11.47
N GLU A 169 -2.89 21.02 -10.32
CA GLU A 169 -1.57 20.39 -10.22
C GLU A 169 -1.61 18.96 -10.74
N CYS A 170 -2.68 18.21 -10.43
CA CYS A 170 -2.88 16.89 -11.00
C CYS A 170 -2.93 16.93 -12.54
N ILE A 171 -3.74 17.82 -13.13
CA ILE A 171 -3.87 17.95 -14.59
C ILE A 171 -2.53 18.31 -15.25
N VAL A 172 -1.75 19.21 -14.65
CA VAL A 172 -0.42 19.56 -15.17
C VAL A 172 0.50 18.33 -15.25
N LEU A 173 0.51 17.49 -14.20
CA LEU A 173 1.32 16.27 -14.18
C LEU A 173 0.80 15.21 -15.16
N ILE A 174 -0.52 15.05 -15.26
CA ILE A 174 -1.16 14.14 -16.20
C ILE A 174 -0.89 14.52 -17.65
N ASN A 175 -0.95 15.80 -18.00
CA ASN A 175 -0.63 16.29 -19.35
C ASN A 175 0.81 15.97 -19.75
N LYS A 176 1.75 16.07 -18.80
CA LYS A 176 3.14 15.67 -19.04
C LYS A 176 3.28 14.17 -19.32
N LEU A 177 2.49 13.32 -18.64
CA LEU A 177 2.49 11.88 -18.89
C LEU A 177 1.86 11.51 -20.24
N PHE A 178 0.87 12.26 -20.72
CA PHE A 178 0.28 12.04 -22.05
C PHE A 178 1.27 12.19 -23.20
N GLU A 179 2.33 12.97 -23.02
CA GLU A 179 3.39 13.13 -24.02
C GLU A 179 4.17 11.82 -24.23
N THR A 180 4.20 10.92 -23.24
CA THR A 180 5.01 9.70 -23.26
C THR A 180 4.20 8.41 -23.29
N ARG A 181 3.01 8.39 -22.66
CA ARG A 181 2.10 7.23 -22.68
C ARG A 181 0.63 7.65 -22.56
N THR A 182 -0.25 6.87 -23.18
CA THR A 182 -1.70 7.01 -23.02
C THR A 182 -2.28 5.69 -22.56
N GLU A 183 -2.79 5.67 -21.33
CA GLU A 183 -3.39 4.49 -20.70
C GLU A 183 -4.75 4.86 -20.11
N GLU A 184 -5.66 3.87 -20.00
CA GLU A 184 -7.01 4.08 -19.47
C GLU A 184 -7.00 4.78 -18.10
N ARG A 185 -6.05 4.38 -17.24
CA ARG A 185 -5.85 4.98 -15.91
C ARG A 185 -5.64 6.49 -15.95
N ILE A 186 -4.85 6.98 -16.90
CA ILE A 186 -4.54 8.41 -17.04
C ILE A 186 -5.81 9.19 -17.43
N LEU A 187 -6.57 8.66 -18.40
CA LEU A 187 -7.84 9.25 -18.85
C LEU A 187 -8.89 9.28 -17.72
N GLN A 188 -8.96 8.23 -16.91
CA GLN A 188 -9.87 8.19 -15.77
C GLN A 188 -9.50 9.23 -14.69
N ILE A 189 -8.21 9.40 -14.39
CA ILE A 189 -7.73 10.44 -13.46
C ILE A 189 -8.05 11.84 -13.99
N GLU A 190 -7.80 12.10 -15.27
CA GLU A 190 -8.14 13.39 -15.92
C GLU A 190 -9.64 13.70 -15.80
N ASN A 191 -10.49 12.70 -16.09
CA ASN A 191 -11.95 12.84 -15.97
C ASN A 191 -12.41 13.07 -14.53
N ALA A 192 -11.80 12.40 -13.55
CA ALA A 192 -12.08 12.62 -12.14
C ALA A 192 -11.71 14.04 -11.69
N CYS A 193 -10.59 14.58 -12.18
CA CYS A 193 -10.20 15.97 -11.94
C CYS A 193 -11.21 16.97 -12.52
N LYS A 194 -11.69 16.77 -13.76
CA LYS A 194 -12.73 17.62 -14.37
C LYS A 194 -14.03 17.63 -13.56
N LYS A 195 -14.38 16.49 -12.96
CA LYS A 195 -15.56 16.32 -12.09
C LYS A 195 -15.30 16.70 -10.63
N LYS A 196 -14.08 17.11 -10.27
CA LYS A 196 -13.63 17.42 -8.90
C LYS A 196 -13.88 16.26 -7.92
N ILE A 197 -13.70 15.03 -8.39
CA ILE A 197 -13.79 13.82 -7.55
C ILE A 197 -12.39 13.56 -6.99
N ASN A 198 -12.26 13.52 -5.67
CA ASN A 198 -10.99 13.28 -4.99
C ASN A 198 -10.86 11.85 -4.43
N GLY A 199 -11.92 11.06 -4.34
CA GLY A 199 -11.84 9.66 -3.90
C GLY A 199 -11.18 8.75 -4.92
N THR A 200 -10.73 7.58 -4.45
CA THR A 200 -10.01 6.57 -5.22
C THR A 200 -10.86 6.00 -6.36
N LEU A 201 -10.25 5.74 -7.51
CA LEU A 201 -10.89 5.16 -8.70
C LEU A 201 -10.56 3.67 -8.78
N GLN A 202 -11.45 2.87 -9.37
CA GLN A 202 -11.22 1.45 -9.67
C GLN A 202 -10.98 1.26 -11.18
N TYR A 203 -10.01 0.41 -11.53
CA TYR A 203 -9.71 0.00 -12.91
C TYR A 203 -9.95 -1.50 -13.09
N LYS A 204 -10.21 -1.91 -14.33
CA LYS A 204 -10.30 -3.31 -14.76
C LYS A 204 -9.04 -3.74 -15.50
#